data_AF-A0A1I1J9N3-F1
#
_entry.id   AF-A0A1I1J9N3-F1
#
_cell.length_a   1.000
_cell.length_b   1.000
_cell.length_c   1.000
_cell.angle_alpha   90.00
_cell.angle_beta   90.00
_cell.angle_gamma   90.00
#
_symmetry.space_group_name_H-M   'P 1'
#
loop_
_entity.id
_entity.type
_entity.pdbx_description
1 polymer ?
#
loop_
_entity_poly.entity_id
_entity_poly.type
_entity_poly.pdbx_seq_one_letter_code
_entity_poly.pdbx_strand_id
1 'polypeptide(L)' 'MRPNLTKDINIQSFKEFYWLKEELQTFCRENGISASGSKIEISDRIETFLRTGEIKKPN' A
#
# COMPACT_ATOMS: atom_id res chain seq x y z
N MET A 1 -15.91 3.27 10.78
CA MET A 1 -14.68 2.83 11.49
C MET A 1 -13.60 2.64 10.46
N ARG A 2 -12.36 3.06 10.73
CA ARG A 2 -11.24 2.92 9.80
C ARG A 2 -10.69 1.48 9.86
N PRO A 3 -10.51 0.78 8.72
CA PRO A 3 -9.96 -0.57 8.68
C PRO A 3 -8.45 -0.56 8.91
N ASN A 4 -7.89 -1.73 9.20
CA ASN A 4 -6.44 -1.93 9.23
C ASN A 4 -5.90 -2.14 7.82
N LEU A 5 -4.76 -1.53 7.51
CA LEU A 5 -4.04 -1.75 6.26
C LEU A 5 -3.33 -3.11 6.32
N THR A 6 -3.95 -4.12 5.72
CA THR A 6 -3.47 -5.51 5.69
C THR A 6 -3.57 -6.06 4.28
N LYS A 7 -2.90 -7.18 4.00
CA LYS A 7 -2.93 -7.81 2.67
C LYS A 7 -4.33 -8.27 2.25
N ASP A 8 -5.21 -8.46 3.22
CA ASP A 8 -6.59 -8.91 3.04
C ASP A 8 -7.57 -7.73 2.94
N ILE A 9 -7.09 -6.48 2.97
CA ILE A 9 -7.95 -5.30 2.81
C ILE A 9 -8.59 -5.30 1.42
N ASN A 10 -9.88 -4.99 1.36
CA ASN A 10 -10.55 -4.75 0.09
C ASN A 10 -9.95 -3.50 -0.59
N ILE A 11 -9.69 -3.60 -1.89
CA ILE A 11 -9.09 -2.51 -2.67
C ILE A 11 -9.94 -1.23 -2.67
N GLN A 12 -11.26 -1.34 -2.62
CA GLN A 12 -12.16 -0.19 -2.51
C GLN A 12 -11.95 0.53 -1.18
N SER A 13 -11.89 -0.22 -0.07
CA SER A 13 -11.58 0.35 1.24
C SER A 13 -10.20 1.02 1.25
N PHE A 14 -9.18 0.40 0.65
CA PHE A 14 -7.87 1.04 0.55
C PHE A 14 -7.93 2.42 -0.14
N LYS A 15 -8.76 2.58 -1.18
CA LYS A 15 -8.92 3.86 -1.91
C LYS A 15 -9.75 4.91 -1.18
N GLU A 16 -10.73 4.48 -0.39
CA GLU A 16 -11.66 5.38 0.29
C GLU A 16 -11.09 5.98 1.58
N PHE A 17 -10.15 5.29 2.22
CA PHE A 17 -9.53 5.75 3.45
C PHE A 17 -8.27 6.58 3.20
N TYR A 18 -8.11 7.63 4.00
CA TYR A 18 -6.86 8.36 4.09
C TYR A 18 -5.84 7.52 4.87
N TRP A 19 -4.67 7.30 4.27
CA TRP A 19 -3.52 6.64 4.90
C TRP A 19 -2.41 7.63 5.15
N LEU A 20 -1.75 7.57 6.31
CA LEU A 20 -0.51 8.29 6.56
C LEU A 20 0.61 7.65 5.76
N LYS A 21 1.61 8.45 5.37
CA LYS A 21 2.77 7.94 4.63
C LYS A 21 3.47 6.83 5.43
N GLU A 22 3.59 7.00 6.74
CA GLU A 22 4.22 6.01 7.63
C GLU A 22 3.50 4.66 7.60
N GLU A 23 2.16 4.66 7.61
CA GLU A 23 1.37 3.42 7.54
C GLU A 23 1.56 2.70 6.20
N LEU A 24 1.58 3.44 5.10
CA LEU A 24 1.86 2.89 3.77
C LEU A 24 3.29 2.31 3.72
N GLN A 25 4.27 3.01 4.30
CA GLN A 25 5.64 2.54 4.34
C GLN A 25 5.82 1.30 5.23
N THR A 26 5.13 1.23 6.36
CA THR A 26 5.12 0.05 7.24
C THR A 26 4.55 -1.15 6.50
N PHE A 27 3.37 -1.00 5.88
CA PHE A 27 2.78 -2.05 5.05
C PHE A 27 3.74 -2.54 3.96
N CYS A 28 4.42 -1.61 3.27
CA CYS A 28 5.40 -1.98 2.26
C CYS A 28 6.55 -2.83 2.84
N ARG A 29 7.14 -2.41 3.97
CA ARG A 29 8.25 -3.15 4.60
C ARG A 29 7.84 -4.55 5.05
N GLU A 30 6.64 -4.70 5.61
CA GLU A 30 6.10 -5.98 6.05
C GLU A 30 5.84 -6.96 4.89
N ASN A 31 5.54 -6.44 3.70
CA ASN A 31 5.20 -7.23 2.51
C ASN A 31 6.33 -7.28 1.46
N GLY A 32 7.54 -6.83 1.80
CA GLY A 32 8.69 -6.86 0.89
C GLY A 32 8.59 -5.88 -0.29
N ILE A 33 7.69 -4.90 -0.23
CA ILE A 33 7.52 -3.85 -1.22
C ILE A 33 8.48 -2.70 -0.88
N SER A 34 9.01 -2.02 -1.90
CA SER A 34 9.80 -0.81 -1.66
C SER A 34 8.96 0.27 -0.96
N ALA A 35 9.48 0.82 0.13
CA ALA A 35 8.85 1.89 0.91
C ALA A 35 9.40 3.31 0.60
N SER A 36 10.31 3.43 -0.38
CA SER A 36 10.87 4.72 -0.81
C SER A 36 9.88 5.52 -1.67
N GLY A 37 10.07 6.83 -1.81
CA GLY A 37 9.30 7.68 -2.72
C GLY A 37 8.21 8.53 -2.05
N SER A 38 7.41 9.19 -2.90
CA SER A 38 6.26 9.99 -2.49
C SER A 38 5.08 9.12 -2.04
N LYS A 39 4.11 9.74 -1.36
CA LYS A 39 2.89 9.04 -0.91
C LYS A 39 2.15 8.38 -2.06
N ILE A 40 2.06 9.07 -3.20
CA ILE A 40 1.36 8.59 -4.41
C ILE A 40 2.05 7.34 -4.97
N GLU A 41 3.38 7.37 -5.09
CA GLU A 41 4.14 6.23 -5.62
C GLU A 41 4.07 5.01 -4.70
N ILE A 42 4.02 5.21 -3.38
CA ILE A 42 3.86 4.12 -2.42
C ILE A 42 2.44 3.56 -2.51
N SER A 43 1.42 4.43 -2.61
CA SER A 43 0.03 4.00 -2.80
C SER A 43 -0.17 3.20 -4.09
N ASP A 44 0.44 3.60 -5.21
CA ASP A 44 0.37 2.88 -6.50
C ASP A 44 0.93 1.45 -6.41
N ARG A 45 2.08 1.31 -5.72
CA ARG A 45 2.70 -0.01 -5.46
C ARG A 45 1.81 -0.88 -4.58
N ILE A 46 1.25 -0.33 -3.53
CA ILE A 46 0.33 -1.06 -2.63
C ILE A 46 -0.92 -1.48 -3.37
N GLU A 47 -1.53 -0.59 -4.17
CA GLU A 47 -2.69 -0.93 -4.99
C GLU A 47 -2.35 -2.07 -5.98
N THR A 48 -1.22 -2.00 -6.67
CA THR A 48 -0.78 -3.07 -7.59
C THR A 48 -0.65 -4.39 -6.85
N PHE A 49 0.04 -4.39 -5.71
CA PHE A 49 0.23 -5.59 -4.88
C PHE A 49 -1.09 -6.17 -4.38
N LEU A 50 -2.02 -5.34 -3.89
CA LEU A 50 -3.34 -5.79 -3.42
C LEU A 50 -4.21 -6.36 -4.56
N ARG A 51 -4.02 -5.91 -5.81
CA ARG A 51 -4.79 -6.39 -6.96
C ARG A 51 -4.23 -7.65 -7.59
N THR A 52 -2.91 -7.74 -7.72
CA THR A 52 -2.25 -8.78 -8.53
C THR A 52 -1.33 -9.69 -7.73
N GLY A 53 -0.94 -9.28 -6.51
CA GLY A 53 0.11 -9.93 -5.73
C GLY A 53 1.54 -9.60 -6.19
N GLU A 54 1.70 -8.77 -7.24
CA GLU A 54 3.02 -8.45 -7.78
C GLU A 54 3.70 -7.30 -7.04
N ILE A 55 5.03 -7.40 -6.89
CA ILE A 55 5.85 -6.35 -6.30
C ILE A 55 6.49 -5.52 -7.43
N LYS A 56 5.94 -4.33 -7.65
CA LYS A 56 6.49 -3.36 -8.61
C LYS A 56 7.75 -2.70 -8.03
N LYS A 57 8.83 -2.69 -8.82
CA LYS A 57 10.09 -2.02 -8.45
C LYS A 57 9.88 -0.49 -8.43
N PRO A 58 10.54 0.24 -7.50
CA PRO A 58 10.57 1.69 -7.58
C PRO A 58 11.27 2.10 -8.89
N ASN A 59 10.72 3.11 -9.57
CA ASN A 59 11.35 3.74 -10.72
C ASN A 59 12.50 4.65 -10.29
#